data_AF-A0A538PH80-F1
#
_entry.id   AF-A0A538PH80-F1
#
_cell.length_a   1.000
_cell.length_b   1.000
_cell.length_c   1.000
_cell.angle_alpha   90.00
_cell.angle_beta   90.00
_cell.angle_gamma   90.00
#
_symmetry.space_group_name_H-M   'P 1'
#
loop_
_entity.id
_entity.type
_entity.pdbx_description
1 polymer ?
#
loop_
_entity_poly.entity_id
_entity_poly.type
_entity_poly.pdbx_seq_one_letter_code
_entity_poly.pdbx_strand_id
1 'polypeptide(L)'
;MNGTQLNGATLSALLGNGDTAQLRVDDVAALADGNNDVLAYAVSISTDAGWQPLCGYESDGSVRQALAVAGSWNYQTGAWSESTDEFTFACRHASIAKCVELGYKSSIGFGDHQHACVRMLRADYCGDGVSHTVNGTPINLYDAVGVQLDSESWPVDAEWTPDGALCLYHHRGGSQPSCYAEKYSATCGSFAGGALLIDEYDGQ
;
A
#
# COMPACT_ATOMS: atom_id res chain seq x y z
N MET A 1 -16.98 13.98 -13.18
CA MET A 1 -16.84 12.92 -14.21
C MET A 1 -16.97 11.60 -13.49
N ASN A 2 -17.88 10.72 -13.91
CA ASN A 2 -17.96 9.38 -13.33
C ASN A 2 -16.83 8.55 -13.96
N GLY A 3 -16.03 7.84 -13.15
CA GLY A 3 -14.78 7.22 -13.61
C GLY A 3 -14.94 6.18 -14.74
N THR A 4 -16.16 5.70 -15.00
CA THR A 4 -16.48 4.84 -16.16
C THR A 4 -16.34 5.53 -17.52
N GLN A 5 -16.26 6.85 -17.56
CA GLN A 5 -16.02 7.63 -18.80
C GLN A 5 -14.54 7.66 -19.22
N LEU A 6 -13.64 7.04 -18.45
CA LEU A 6 -12.20 7.04 -18.71
C LEU A 6 -11.74 5.90 -19.63
N ASN A 7 -12.64 5.00 -20.06
CA ASN A 7 -12.24 3.94 -20.99
C ASN A 7 -11.73 4.56 -22.32
N GLY A 8 -10.54 4.15 -22.74
CA GLY A 8 -9.81 4.68 -23.89
C GLY A 8 -9.02 5.95 -23.60
N ALA A 9 -9.09 6.52 -22.39
CA ALA A 9 -8.31 7.69 -22.02
C ALA A 9 -6.81 7.35 -22.00
N THR A 10 -6.00 8.28 -22.52
CA THR A 10 -4.54 8.21 -22.46
C THR A 10 -3.99 9.23 -21.48
N LEU A 11 -2.98 8.83 -20.71
CA LEU A 11 -2.34 9.63 -19.68
C LEU A 11 -0.83 9.59 -19.86
N SER A 12 -0.14 10.69 -19.55
CA SER A 12 1.31 10.67 -19.42
C SER A 12 1.68 10.19 -18.03
N ALA A 13 2.60 9.23 -17.93
CA ALA A 13 3.14 8.73 -16.67
C ALA A 13 4.61 9.08 -16.52
N LEU A 14 5.01 9.41 -15.30
CA LEU A 14 6.40 9.49 -14.87
C LEU A 14 6.82 8.13 -14.29
N LEU A 15 7.90 7.58 -14.81
CA LEU A 15 8.47 6.32 -14.34
C LEU A 15 9.50 6.57 -13.23
N GLY A 16 9.76 5.57 -12.39
CA GLY A 16 10.70 5.70 -11.26
C GLY A 16 12.15 5.97 -11.66
N ASN A 17 12.50 5.83 -12.95
CA ASN A 17 13.81 6.19 -13.50
C ASN A 17 13.85 7.63 -14.07
N GLY A 18 12.74 8.39 -13.98
CA GLY A 18 12.61 9.75 -14.50
C GLY A 18 12.14 9.85 -15.95
N ASP A 19 12.00 8.72 -16.66
CA ASP A 19 11.46 8.71 -18.02
C ASP A 19 9.94 8.90 -18.01
N THR A 20 9.38 9.26 -19.18
CA THR A 20 7.94 9.34 -19.36
C THR A 20 7.42 8.23 -20.27
N ALA A 21 6.25 7.69 -19.95
CA ALA A 21 5.53 6.74 -20.80
C ALA A 21 4.07 7.18 -21.00
N GLN A 22 3.40 6.60 -22.00
CA GLN A 22 1.96 6.74 -22.16
C GLN A 22 1.25 5.57 -21.49
N LEU A 23 0.21 5.87 -20.72
CA LEU A 23 -0.74 4.91 -20.21
C LEU A 23 -2.05 5.01 -20.99
N ARG A 24 -2.77 3.90 -21.08
CA ARG A 24 -4.14 3.84 -21.59
C ARG A 24 -5.01 3.08 -20.61
N VAL A 25 -6.16 3.65 -20.27
CA VAL A 25 -7.20 2.95 -19.51
C VAL A 25 -8.00 2.08 -20.48
N ASP A 26 -7.92 0.77 -20.33
CA ASP A 26 -8.60 -0.20 -21.20
C ASP A 26 -9.97 -0.61 -20.67
N ASP A 27 -10.14 -0.58 -19.35
CA ASP A 27 -11.40 -0.89 -18.68
C ASP A 27 -11.47 -0.28 -17.29
N VAL A 28 -12.69 -0.04 -16.81
CA VAL A 28 -12.96 0.51 -15.47
C VAL A 28 -14.18 -0.18 -14.87
N ALA A 29 -14.03 -0.70 -13.66
CA ALA A 29 -15.11 -1.29 -12.89
C ALA A 29 -15.01 -0.89 -11.41
N ALA A 30 -16.13 -0.86 -10.70
CA ALA A 30 -16.09 -0.80 -9.24
C ALA A 30 -15.57 -2.13 -8.69
N LEU A 31 -14.84 -2.09 -7.57
CA LEU A 31 -14.52 -3.31 -6.83
C LEU A 31 -15.79 -3.97 -6.29
N ALA A 32 -15.71 -5.26 -6.04
CA ALA A 32 -16.80 -6.02 -5.43
C ALA A 32 -16.92 -5.74 -3.92
N ASP A 33 -17.99 -6.27 -3.33
CA ASP A 33 -18.23 -6.31 -1.89
C ASP A 33 -18.17 -4.91 -1.21
N GLY A 34 -17.60 -4.84 -0.01
CA GLY A 34 -17.52 -3.63 0.81
C GLY A 34 -16.66 -2.48 0.23
N ASN A 35 -16.13 -2.64 -0.99
CA ASN A 35 -15.29 -1.66 -1.69
C ASN A 35 -15.90 -1.15 -3.00
N ASN A 36 -17.22 -1.23 -3.17
CA ASN A 36 -17.91 -0.77 -4.38
C ASN A 36 -17.82 0.75 -4.67
N ASP A 37 -17.30 1.53 -3.72
CA ASP A 37 -16.94 2.94 -3.84
C ASP A 37 -15.56 3.15 -4.49
N VAL A 38 -14.74 2.10 -4.60
CA VAL A 38 -13.40 2.13 -5.20
C VAL A 38 -13.46 1.62 -6.64
N LEU A 39 -12.88 2.39 -7.56
CA LEU A 39 -12.74 1.99 -8.95
C LEU A 39 -11.40 1.29 -9.20
N ALA A 40 -11.47 0.16 -9.90
CA ALA A 40 -10.34 -0.60 -10.42
C ALA A 40 -10.25 -0.43 -11.95
N TYR A 41 -9.02 -0.29 -12.42
CA TYR A 41 -8.70 0.08 -13.79
C TYR A 41 -7.82 -1.01 -14.41
N ALA A 42 -8.21 -1.53 -15.57
CA ALA A 42 -7.25 -2.20 -16.45
C ALA A 42 -6.46 -1.11 -17.17
N VAL A 43 -5.15 -1.04 -16.94
CA VAL A 43 -4.27 -0.01 -17.49
C VAL A 43 -3.17 -0.67 -18.28
N SER A 44 -2.96 -0.23 -19.52
CA SER A 44 -1.81 -0.60 -20.33
C SER A 44 -0.77 0.52 -20.36
N ILE A 45 0.51 0.15 -20.41
CA ILE A 45 1.65 1.04 -20.64
C ILE A 45 2.21 0.83 -22.04
N SER A 46 2.58 1.92 -22.71
CA SER A 46 3.23 1.89 -24.02
C SER A 46 4.71 1.55 -23.87
N THR A 47 5.13 0.51 -24.57
CA THR A 47 6.53 0.04 -24.64
C THR A 47 6.95 -0.16 -26.10
N ASP A 48 8.22 -0.47 -26.34
CA ASP A 48 8.70 -0.83 -27.69
C ASP A 48 8.02 -2.08 -28.27
N ALA A 49 7.51 -2.96 -27.39
CA ALA A 49 6.73 -4.14 -27.76
C ALA A 49 5.22 -3.83 -27.94
N GLY A 50 4.83 -2.56 -27.91
CA GLY A 50 3.44 -2.11 -27.95
C GLY A 50 2.84 -1.94 -26.55
N TRP A 51 1.51 -1.94 -26.49
CA TRP A 51 0.75 -1.79 -25.25
C TRP A 51 0.82 -3.09 -24.43
N GLN A 52 1.27 -2.98 -23.18
CA GLN A 52 1.37 -4.11 -22.25
C GLN A 52 0.61 -3.78 -20.96
N PRO A 53 -0.06 -4.74 -20.30
CA PRO A 53 -0.72 -4.47 -19.02
C PRO A 53 0.27 -3.98 -17.97
N LEU A 54 -0.02 -2.81 -17.37
CA LEU A 54 0.84 -2.14 -16.39
C LEU A 54 1.14 -3.04 -15.19
N CYS A 55 0.13 -3.77 -14.71
CA CYS A 55 0.23 -4.63 -13.53
C CYS A 55 0.41 -6.12 -13.87
N GLY A 56 0.61 -6.44 -15.14
CA GLY A 56 0.66 -7.82 -15.62
C GLY A 56 -0.69 -8.52 -15.55
N TYR A 57 -0.65 -9.82 -15.27
CA TYR A 57 -1.81 -10.71 -15.33
C TYR A 57 -2.03 -11.41 -13.99
N GLU A 58 -3.28 -11.80 -13.75
CA GLU A 58 -3.64 -12.74 -12.69
C GLU A 58 -3.30 -14.18 -13.08
N SER A 59 -3.42 -15.11 -12.12
CA SER A 59 -3.09 -16.53 -12.34
C SER A 59 -3.99 -17.22 -13.37
N ASP A 60 -5.21 -16.70 -13.58
CA ASP A 60 -6.16 -17.18 -14.59
C ASP A 60 -5.94 -16.54 -15.98
N GLY A 61 -4.94 -15.67 -16.12
CA GLY A 61 -4.60 -14.97 -17.35
C GLY A 61 -5.40 -13.69 -17.60
N SER A 62 -6.31 -13.30 -16.72
CA SER A 62 -6.98 -12.00 -16.79
C SER A 62 -6.01 -10.86 -16.48
N VAL A 63 -6.30 -9.65 -16.97
CA VAL A 63 -5.45 -8.47 -16.70
C VAL A 63 -5.59 -8.07 -15.23
N ARG A 64 -4.45 -7.96 -14.54
CA ARG A 64 -4.44 -7.43 -13.17
C ARG A 64 -4.76 -5.94 -13.20
N GLN A 65 -5.74 -5.54 -12.41
CA GLN A 65 -6.17 -4.15 -12.32
C GLN A 65 -5.32 -3.32 -11.35
N ALA A 66 -5.42 -2.00 -11.46
CA ALA A 66 -4.83 -1.02 -10.56
C ALA A 66 -5.91 -0.11 -9.96
N LEU A 67 -5.63 0.50 -8.81
CA LEU A 67 -6.45 1.53 -8.19
C LEU A 67 -5.82 2.90 -8.42
N ALA A 68 -6.62 3.91 -8.75
CA ALA A 68 -6.15 5.29 -8.79
C ALA A 68 -6.11 5.85 -7.36
N VAL A 69 -4.92 6.24 -6.90
CA VAL A 69 -4.67 6.72 -5.54
C VAL A 69 -4.05 8.11 -5.59
N ALA A 70 -4.50 9.01 -4.71
CA ALA A 70 -4.05 10.39 -4.66
C ALA A 70 -2.54 10.52 -4.39
N GLY A 71 -1.91 11.53 -5.01
CA GLY A 71 -0.49 11.82 -4.88
C GLY A 71 0.41 10.83 -5.60
N SER A 72 1.72 11.05 -5.42
CA SER A 72 2.76 10.25 -6.05
C SER A 72 3.35 9.27 -5.04
N TRP A 73 3.45 8.00 -5.41
CA TRP A 73 4.10 6.98 -4.60
C TRP A 73 5.35 6.47 -5.29
N ASN A 74 6.46 6.44 -4.54
CA ASN A 74 7.67 5.79 -4.99
C ASN A 74 7.49 4.26 -4.91
N TYR A 75 7.55 3.57 -6.05
CA TYR A 75 7.35 2.12 -6.12
C TYR A 75 8.41 1.32 -5.33
N GLN A 76 9.66 1.80 -5.30
CA GLN A 76 10.77 1.12 -4.66
C GLN A 76 10.70 1.24 -3.14
N THR A 77 10.45 2.45 -2.62
CA THR A 77 10.51 2.74 -1.18
C THR A 77 9.14 2.71 -0.51
N GLY A 78 8.05 2.88 -1.27
CA GLY A 78 6.71 3.10 -0.69
C GLY A 78 6.54 4.48 -0.07
N ALA A 79 7.43 5.44 -0.36
CA ALA A 79 7.27 6.82 0.10
C ALA A 79 6.17 7.54 -0.69
N TRP A 80 5.31 8.28 0.01
CA TRP A 80 4.28 9.12 -0.59
C TRP A 80 4.73 10.58 -0.68
N SER A 81 4.22 11.30 -1.67
CA SER A 81 4.34 12.75 -1.78
C SER A 81 3.02 13.34 -2.23
N GLU A 82 2.62 14.42 -1.57
CA GLU A 82 1.43 15.18 -1.94
C GLU A 82 1.57 15.71 -3.36
N SER A 83 0.51 15.56 -4.16
CA SER A 83 0.41 16.18 -5.48
C SER A 83 -1.04 16.43 -5.81
N THR A 84 -1.31 17.59 -6.41
CA THR A 84 -2.63 17.93 -6.97
C THR A 84 -2.69 17.72 -8.49
N ASP A 85 -1.53 17.52 -9.12
CA ASP A 85 -1.38 17.33 -10.56
C ASP A 85 -1.09 15.86 -10.94
N GLU A 86 -0.68 15.05 -9.97
CA GLU A 86 -0.32 13.64 -10.16
C GLU A 86 -1.13 12.73 -9.25
N PHE A 87 -1.35 11.52 -9.73
CA PHE A 87 -1.91 10.40 -8.97
C PHE A 87 -1.19 9.12 -9.36
N THR A 88 -1.29 8.10 -8.51
CA THR A 88 -0.62 6.81 -8.74
C THR A 88 -1.63 5.74 -9.13
N PHE A 89 -1.32 4.95 -10.16
CA PHE A 89 -1.97 3.66 -10.37
C PHE A 89 -1.29 2.58 -9.53
N ALA A 90 -1.91 2.22 -8.41
CA ALA A 90 -1.44 1.19 -7.51
C ALA A 90 -1.95 -0.18 -7.95
N CYS A 91 -1.06 -1.06 -8.41
CA CYS A 91 -1.43 -2.42 -8.79
C CYS A 91 -2.07 -3.18 -7.62
N ARG A 92 -3.18 -3.86 -7.88
CA ARG A 92 -3.81 -4.77 -6.91
C ARG A 92 -2.81 -5.84 -6.46
N HIS A 93 -3.02 -6.39 -5.27
CA HIS A 93 -2.08 -7.30 -4.56
C HIS A 93 -0.77 -6.67 -4.06
N ALA A 94 -0.43 -5.45 -4.46
CA ALA A 94 0.68 -4.68 -3.87
C ALA A 94 0.21 -3.85 -2.67
N SER A 95 1.15 -3.36 -1.85
CA SER A 95 0.87 -2.73 -0.55
C SER A 95 -0.09 -1.55 -0.63
N ILE A 96 0.09 -0.62 -1.59
CA ILE A 96 -0.73 0.59 -1.70
C ILE A 96 -2.19 0.24 -1.97
N ALA A 97 -2.46 -0.63 -2.96
CA ALA A 97 -3.81 -1.04 -3.29
C ALA A 97 -4.44 -1.88 -2.17
N LYS A 98 -3.67 -2.79 -1.55
CA LYS A 98 -4.13 -3.57 -0.39
C LYS A 98 -4.58 -2.66 0.75
N CYS A 99 -3.85 -1.58 1.07
CA CYS A 99 -4.26 -0.66 2.12
C CYS A 99 -5.56 0.10 1.80
N VAL A 100 -5.82 0.42 0.53
CA VAL A 100 -7.11 0.96 0.10
C VAL A 100 -8.23 -0.08 0.27
N GLU A 101 -7.98 -1.32 -0.15
CA GLU A 101 -8.94 -2.44 -0.04
C GLU A 101 -9.22 -2.84 1.42
N LEU A 102 -8.26 -2.65 2.33
CA LEU A 102 -8.44 -2.78 3.78
C LEU A 102 -9.28 -1.64 4.39
N GLY A 103 -9.61 -0.60 3.62
CA GLY A 103 -10.49 0.49 4.04
C GLY A 103 -9.78 1.81 4.34
N TYR A 104 -8.44 1.87 4.26
CA TYR A 104 -7.67 3.10 4.48
C TYR A 104 -7.65 3.97 3.22
N LYS A 105 -8.81 4.55 2.91
CA LYS A 105 -9.05 5.37 1.72
C LYS A 105 -8.80 6.84 2.03
N SER A 106 -7.86 7.48 1.34
CA SER A 106 -7.59 8.92 1.50
C SER A 106 -8.80 9.80 1.16
N SER A 107 -9.68 9.36 0.25
CA SER A 107 -10.90 10.07 -0.16
C SER A 107 -11.92 10.30 0.97
N ILE A 108 -11.85 9.52 2.05
CA ILE A 108 -12.70 9.66 3.25
C ILE A 108 -11.91 10.04 4.50
N GLY A 109 -10.67 10.51 4.33
CA GLY A 109 -9.85 11.04 5.42
C GLY A 109 -8.87 10.07 6.05
N PHE A 110 -8.66 8.86 5.50
CA PHE A 110 -7.70 7.88 6.03
C PHE A 110 -6.32 7.92 5.35
N GLY A 111 -5.88 9.09 4.86
CA GLY A 111 -4.58 9.22 4.18
C GLY A 111 -3.39 8.78 5.04
N ASP A 112 -3.31 9.27 6.28
CA ASP A 112 -2.21 8.89 7.17
C ASP A 112 -2.25 7.40 7.56
N HIS A 113 -3.45 6.83 7.72
CA HIS A 113 -3.60 5.39 7.96
C HIS A 113 -3.18 4.59 6.72
N GLN A 114 -3.45 5.08 5.52
CA GLN A 114 -2.98 4.47 4.29
C GLN A 114 -1.45 4.44 4.24
N HIS A 115 -0.80 5.55 4.60
CA HIS A 115 0.66 5.65 4.63
C HIS A 115 1.27 4.71 5.69
N ALA A 116 0.74 4.73 6.91
CA ALA A 116 1.15 3.81 7.96
C ALA A 116 0.96 2.35 7.54
N CYS A 117 -0.17 2.02 6.90
CA CYS A 117 -0.45 0.67 6.41
C CYS A 117 0.56 0.25 5.35
N VAL A 118 0.95 1.15 4.43
CA VAL A 118 1.95 0.81 3.40
C VAL A 118 3.32 0.52 4.04
N ARG A 119 3.74 1.30 5.04
CA ARG A 119 4.98 1.02 5.80
C ARG A 119 4.90 -0.31 6.51
N MET A 120 3.81 -0.56 7.22
CA MET A 120 3.56 -1.80 7.96
C MET A 120 3.50 -3.04 7.08
N LEU A 121 2.78 -3.00 5.95
CA LEU A 121 2.70 -4.13 5.01
C LEU A 121 4.05 -4.44 4.36
N ARG A 122 4.99 -3.50 4.36
CA ARG A 122 6.37 -3.68 3.91
C ARG A 122 7.33 -4.02 5.05
N ALA A 123 6.87 -3.97 6.31
CA ALA A 123 7.73 -3.96 7.48
C ALA A 123 8.86 -2.92 7.36
N ASP A 124 8.53 -1.73 6.87
CA ASP A 124 9.48 -0.62 6.72
C ASP A 124 9.64 0.10 8.07
N TYR A 125 10.22 -0.62 9.03
CA TYR A 125 10.28 -0.21 10.43
C TYR A 125 10.99 1.13 10.63
N CYS A 126 12.01 1.41 9.80
CA CYS A 126 12.81 2.63 9.92
C CYS A 126 12.24 3.80 9.11
N GLY A 127 11.22 3.58 8.27
CA GLY A 127 10.66 4.59 7.38
C GLY A 127 11.60 4.99 6.25
N ASP A 128 12.69 4.25 6.03
CA ASP A 128 13.73 4.54 5.06
C ASP A 128 13.46 3.88 3.69
N GLY A 129 12.35 3.14 3.58
CA GLY A 129 11.93 2.46 2.37
C GLY A 129 12.42 1.02 2.27
N VAL A 130 13.24 0.56 3.22
CA VAL A 130 13.76 -0.81 3.23
C VAL A 130 12.69 -1.76 3.77
N SER A 131 12.28 -2.72 2.92
CA SER A 131 11.29 -3.73 3.29
C SER A 131 11.94 -4.84 4.13
N HIS A 132 11.35 -5.17 5.28
CA HIS A 132 11.75 -6.30 6.13
C HIS A 132 10.71 -7.42 6.17
N THR A 133 9.87 -7.51 5.14
CA THR A 133 8.90 -8.59 4.97
C THR A 133 9.12 -9.31 3.63
N VAL A 134 8.54 -10.49 3.49
CA VAL A 134 8.43 -11.20 2.22
C VAL A 134 6.97 -11.36 1.81
N ASN A 135 6.72 -11.60 0.53
CA ASN A 135 5.36 -11.84 0.05
C ASN A 135 4.79 -13.12 0.69
N GLY A 136 3.58 -13.02 1.23
CA GLY A 136 2.89 -14.15 1.86
C GLY A 136 3.06 -14.23 3.37
N THR A 137 3.87 -13.36 3.99
CA THR A 137 3.95 -13.26 5.45
C THR A 137 2.58 -12.87 6.04
N PRO A 138 1.94 -13.74 6.83
CA PRO A 138 0.68 -13.42 7.49
C PRO A 138 0.94 -12.43 8.63
N ILE A 139 0.00 -11.51 8.84
CA ILE A 139 0.01 -10.57 9.96
C ILE A 139 -1.43 -10.41 10.47
N ASN A 140 -1.58 -10.07 11.75
CA ASN A 140 -2.82 -9.55 12.30
C ASN A 140 -2.67 -8.03 12.42
N LEU A 141 -3.60 -7.27 11.85
CA LEU A 141 -3.56 -5.81 11.80
C LEU A 141 -4.81 -5.25 12.47
N TYR A 142 -4.65 -4.20 13.26
CA TYR A 142 -5.76 -3.48 13.85
C TYR A 142 -5.47 -2.00 14.10
N ASP A 143 -6.54 -1.25 14.33
CA ASP A 143 -6.48 0.20 14.54
C ASP A 143 -7.49 0.67 15.61
N ALA A 144 -7.32 1.91 16.05
CA ALA A 144 -8.21 2.52 17.05
C ALA A 144 -9.46 3.19 16.45
N VAL A 145 -9.55 3.28 15.11
CA VAL A 145 -10.63 3.99 14.38
C VAL A 145 -11.73 3.03 13.89
N GLY A 146 -11.56 1.73 14.09
CA GLY A 146 -12.54 0.69 13.82
C GLY A 146 -12.57 0.24 12.36
N VAL A 147 -11.50 0.43 11.59
CA VAL A 147 -11.42 -0.05 10.19
C VAL A 147 -11.03 -1.54 10.17
N GLN A 148 -10.01 -1.91 10.94
CA GLN A 148 -9.55 -3.27 11.18
C GLN A 148 -9.65 -3.60 12.66
N LEU A 149 -10.11 -4.82 12.94
CA LEU A 149 -10.30 -5.32 14.30
C LEU A 149 -9.20 -6.32 14.63
N ASP A 150 -8.75 -6.27 15.88
CA ASP A 150 -7.85 -7.27 16.42
C ASP A 150 -8.57 -8.62 16.49
N SER A 151 -8.07 -9.60 15.73
CA SER A 151 -8.72 -10.90 15.54
C SER A 151 -7.89 -12.07 16.04
N GLU A 152 -6.62 -11.84 16.35
CA GLU A 152 -5.68 -12.86 16.79
C GLU A 152 -5.16 -12.52 18.19
N SER A 153 -4.29 -13.37 18.72
CA SER A 153 -3.59 -13.09 19.98
C SER A 153 -2.13 -13.40 19.79
N TRP A 154 -1.53 -12.73 18.81
CA TRP A 154 -0.16 -12.92 18.41
C TRP A 154 0.74 -11.90 19.13
N PRO A 155 2.07 -12.11 19.16
CA PRO A 155 2.97 -11.07 19.64
C PRO A 155 2.90 -9.83 18.75
N VAL A 156 2.77 -8.66 19.37
CA VAL A 156 2.89 -7.36 18.69
C VAL A 156 4.20 -7.33 17.91
N ASP A 157 4.16 -6.96 16.64
CA ASP A 157 5.34 -6.71 15.82
C ASP A 157 5.79 -5.27 16.02
N ALA A 158 4.94 -4.30 15.66
CA ALA A 158 5.23 -2.88 15.76
C ALA A 158 3.98 -1.98 15.87
N GLU A 159 4.22 -0.74 16.27
CA GLU A 159 3.26 0.37 16.24
C GLU A 159 3.63 1.33 15.10
N TRP A 160 2.68 1.73 14.26
CA TRP A 160 2.98 2.39 12.97
C TRP A 160 2.44 3.80 12.82
N THR A 161 3.23 4.64 12.16
CA THR A 161 2.86 5.96 11.63
C THR A 161 3.25 6.05 10.15
N PRO A 162 2.90 7.15 9.45
CA PRO A 162 3.38 7.38 8.08
C PRO A 162 4.92 7.36 7.94
N ASP A 163 5.63 7.67 9.03
CA ASP A 163 7.10 7.78 9.08
C ASP A 163 7.80 6.46 9.43
N GLY A 164 7.08 5.34 9.56
CA GLY A 164 7.61 4.04 9.96
C GLY A 164 7.12 3.60 11.33
N ALA A 165 7.86 2.71 11.99
CA ALA A 165 7.49 2.23 13.32
C ALA A 165 7.78 3.30 14.38
N LEU A 166 6.83 3.58 15.28
CA LEU A 166 7.09 4.31 16.52
C LEU A 166 7.72 3.39 17.57
N CYS A 167 7.27 2.15 17.60
CA CYS A 167 7.64 1.13 18.57
C CYS A 167 7.87 -0.18 17.82
N LEU A 168 8.92 -0.91 18.15
CA LEU A 168 9.26 -2.20 17.56
C LEU A 168 9.45 -3.24 18.67
N TYR A 169 8.65 -4.29 18.73
CA TYR A 169 8.83 -5.35 19.73
C TYR A 169 9.69 -6.48 19.19
N HIS A 170 9.44 -6.92 17.96
CA HIS A 170 10.31 -7.81 17.20
C HIS A 170 10.29 -7.44 15.72
N HIS A 171 10.90 -8.23 14.85
CA HIS A 171 10.85 -8.00 13.40
C HIS A 171 10.55 -9.30 12.66
N ARG A 172 9.96 -9.20 11.47
CA ARG A 172 9.52 -10.31 10.61
C ARG A 172 10.67 -11.06 9.91
N GLY A 173 11.66 -11.52 10.69
CA GLY A 173 12.82 -12.28 10.20
C GLY A 173 13.75 -11.49 9.27
N GLY A 174 14.71 -12.18 8.66
CA GLY A 174 15.70 -11.56 7.77
C GLY A 174 16.77 -10.76 8.51
N SER A 175 17.30 -9.71 7.87
CA SER A 175 18.27 -8.82 8.49
C SER A 175 17.60 -7.88 9.46
N GLN A 176 18.16 -7.76 10.67
CA GLN A 176 17.68 -6.82 11.68
C GLN A 176 17.65 -5.38 11.12
N PRO A 177 16.54 -4.63 11.31
CA PRO A 177 16.46 -3.23 10.91
C PRO A 177 17.53 -2.37 11.58
N SER A 178 18.06 -1.38 10.86
CA SER A 178 19.12 -0.49 11.34
C SER A 178 18.69 0.30 12.59
N CYS A 179 17.41 0.67 12.66
CA CYS A 179 16.79 1.40 13.76
C CYS A 179 16.31 0.51 14.91
N TYR A 180 16.53 -0.82 14.87
CA TYR A 180 15.97 -1.74 15.88
C TYR A 180 16.36 -1.35 17.30
N ALA A 181 17.64 -1.07 17.55
CA ALA A 181 18.11 -0.72 18.89
C ALA A 181 17.51 0.58 19.44
N GLU A 182 17.10 1.50 18.56
CA GLU A 182 16.48 2.76 18.92
C GLU A 182 14.98 2.61 19.21
N LYS A 183 14.29 1.83 18.37
CA LYS A 183 12.83 1.67 18.42
C LYS A 183 12.36 0.49 19.29
N TYR A 184 13.29 -0.36 19.73
CA TYR A 184 12.94 -1.54 20.51
C TYR A 184 12.26 -1.17 21.83
N SER A 185 11.11 -1.78 22.10
CA SER A 185 10.46 -1.70 23.40
C SER A 185 9.66 -2.96 23.71
N ALA A 186 9.82 -3.47 24.94
CA ALA A 186 9.07 -4.63 25.42
C ALA A 186 7.59 -4.31 25.74
N THR A 187 7.18 -3.05 25.62
CA THR A 187 5.83 -2.59 25.95
C THR A 187 5.09 -2.01 24.75
N CYS A 188 5.49 -2.34 23.52
CA CYS A 188 4.69 -2.01 22.33
C CYS A 188 3.32 -2.68 22.40
N GLY A 189 2.37 -2.15 21.65
CA GLY A 189 0.99 -2.65 21.55
C GLY A 189 -0.06 -1.65 22.04
N SER A 190 0.26 -0.36 22.07
CA SER A 190 -0.66 0.68 22.51
C SER A 190 -0.70 1.87 21.57
N PHE A 191 -1.90 2.41 21.35
CA PHE A 191 -2.09 3.65 20.59
C PHE A 191 -1.70 4.92 21.39
N ALA A 192 -1.27 4.79 22.65
CA ALA A 192 -0.92 5.92 23.51
C ALA A 192 0.23 6.78 22.96
N GLY A 193 1.11 6.19 22.14
CA GLY A 193 2.25 6.88 21.50
C GLY A 193 1.88 7.68 20.24
N GLY A 194 0.60 7.68 19.82
CA GLY A 194 0.17 8.30 18.57
C GLY A 194 0.29 7.37 17.35
N ALA A 195 0.42 6.06 17.58
CA ALA A 195 0.32 5.06 16.53
C ALA A 195 -1.06 5.14 15.85
N LEU A 196 -1.10 4.90 14.55
CA LEU A 196 -2.33 4.79 13.78
C LEU A 196 -2.75 3.34 13.62
N LEU A 197 -1.78 2.45 13.47
CA LEU A 197 -1.97 1.03 13.27
C LEU A 197 -1.04 0.26 14.19
N ILE A 198 -1.47 -0.93 14.57
CA ILE A 198 -0.63 -1.92 15.22
C ILE A 198 -0.77 -3.21 14.41
N ASP A 199 0.34 -3.93 14.28
CA ASP A 199 0.28 -5.28 13.79
C ASP A 199 0.96 -6.27 14.73
N GLU A 200 0.63 -7.53 14.54
CA GLU A 200 1.17 -8.67 15.24
C GLU A 200 1.65 -9.72 14.24
N TYR A 201 2.67 -10.46 14.65
CA TYR A 201 3.30 -11.49 13.85
C TYR A 201 3.68 -12.70 14.72
N ASP A 202 3.26 -13.90 14.32
CA ASP A 202 3.47 -15.13 15.09
C ASP A 202 4.78 -15.87 14.77
N GLY A 203 5.55 -15.39 13.78
CA GLY A 203 6.84 -15.97 13.44
C GLY A 203 6.80 -17.15 12.47
N GLN A 204 5.66 -17.42 11.81
CA GLN A 204 5.54 -18.47 10.80
C GLN A 204 6.14 -18.11 9.43
#